data_AF-A0AAU5Y844-F1
#
_entry.id   AF-A0AAU5Y844-F1
#
_cell.length_a   1.000
_cell.length_b   1.000
_cell.length_c   1.000
_cell.angle_alpha   90.00
_cell.angle_beta   90.00
_cell.angle_gamma   90.00
#
_symmetry.space_group_name_H-M   'P 1'
#
loop_
_entity.id
_entity.type
_entity.pdbx_description
1 polymer ?
#
loop_
_entity_poly.entity_id
_entity_poly.type
_entity_poly.pdbx_seq_one_letter_code
_entity_poly.pdbx_strand_id
1 'polypeptide(L)' 'MSEILAIITAANEAYRAFVASEPDRDIKVAVGNAVRFLAADLTSAAELVATTREG' A
#
# COMPACT_ATOMS: atom_id res chain seq x y z
N MET A 1 -4.66 -0.34 14.00
CA MET A 1 -3.31 -0.67 13.48
C MET A 1 -3.33 -1.95 12.63
N SER A 2 -3.98 -3.03 13.08
CA SER A 2 -4.13 -4.25 12.25
C SER A 2 -4.87 -3.99 10.92
N GLU A 3 -5.89 -3.12 10.92
CA GLU A 3 -6.64 -2.77 9.70
C GLU A 3 -5.78 -2.04 8.66
N ILE A 4 -4.93 -1.09 9.09
CA ILE A 4 -4.01 -0.39 8.19
C ILE A 4 -3.03 -1.38 7.54
N LEU A 5 -2.43 -2.26 8.33
CA LEU A 5 -1.53 -3.30 7.81
C LEU A 5 -2.26 -4.29 6.89
N ALA A 6 -3.54 -4.59 7.17
CA ALA A 6 -4.37 -5.44 6.31
C ALA A 6 -4.63 -4.78 4.95
N ILE A 7 -4.91 -3.47 4.93
CA ILE A 7 -5.10 -2.71 3.67
C ILE A 7 -3.80 -2.70 2.85
N ILE A 8 -2.66 -2.43 3.49
CA ILE A 8 -1.35 -2.44 2.83
C ILE A 8 -1.05 -3.82 2.24
N THR A 9 -1.32 -4.88 2.99
CA THR A 9 -1.13 -6.26 2.55
C THR A 9 -2.01 -6.58 1.34
N ALA A 10 -3.31 -6.28 1.43
CA ALA A 10 -4.26 -6.52 0.35
C ALA A 10 -3.90 -5.76 -0.93
N ALA A 11 -3.47 -4.50 -0.82
CA ALA A 11 -3.04 -3.71 -1.98
C ALA A 11 -1.80 -4.30 -2.67
N ASN A 12 -0.83 -4.80 -1.90
CA ASN A 12 0.36 -5.46 -2.44
C ASN A 12 0.05 -6.82 -3.07
N GLU A 13 -0.86 -7.59 -2.49
CA GLU A 13 -1.32 -8.86 -3.07
C GLU A 13 -2.06 -8.64 -4.39
N ALA A 14 -2.99 -7.68 -4.42
CA ALA A 14 -3.68 -7.29 -5.64
C ALA A 14 -2.69 -6.81 -6.73
N TYR A 15 -1.68 -6.02 -6.36
CA TYR A 15 -0.63 -5.61 -7.29
C TYR A 15 0.17 -6.80 -7.84
N ARG A 16 0.52 -7.78 -7.00
CA ARG A 16 1.21 -9.00 -7.45
C ARG A 16 0.37 -9.79 -8.44
N ALA A 17 -0.93 -9.97 -8.16
CA ALA A 17 -1.85 -10.63 -9.09
C ALA A 17 -1.99 -9.85 -10.41
N PHE A 18 -2.07 -8.53 -10.34
CA PHE A 18 -2.09 -7.66 -11.51
C PHE A 18 -0.80 -7.76 -12.33
N VAL A 19 0.39 -7.79 -11.71
CA VAL A 19 1.65 -7.97 -12.45
C VAL A 19 1.73 -9.34 -13.11
N ALA A 20 1.17 -10.37 -12.48
CA ALA A 20 1.13 -11.72 -13.04
C ALA A 20 0.21 -11.85 -14.27
N SER A 21 -0.71 -10.91 -14.48
CA SER A 21 -1.52 -10.86 -15.71
C SER A 21 -0.81 -10.13 -16.87
N GLU A 22 0.51 -9.91 -16.76
CA GLU A 22 1.37 -9.29 -17.78
C GLU A 22 0.83 -7.98 -18.38
N PRO A 23 0.53 -6.97 -17.56
CA PRO A 23 0.03 -5.70 -18.04
C PRO A 23 1.12 -4.92 -18.79
N ASP A 24 0.70 -4.01 -19.65
CA ASP A 24 1.59 -3.09 -20.33
C ASP A 24 2.51 -2.37 -19.34
N ARG A 25 3.76 -2.16 -19.76
CA ARG A 25 4.82 -1.61 -18.89
C ARG A 25 4.42 -0.30 -18.23
N ASP A 26 3.77 0.60 -18.97
CA ASP A 26 3.39 1.91 -18.45
C ASP A 26 2.25 1.80 -17.43
N ILE A 27 1.29 0.91 -17.68
CA ILE A 27 0.21 0.61 -16.73
C ILE A 27 0.80 -0.04 -15.47
N LYS A 28 1.73 -0.99 -15.63
CA LYS A 28 2.46 -1.60 -14.52
C LYS A 28 3.14 -0.57 -13.63
N VAL A 29 3.84 0.39 -14.23
CA VAL A 29 4.53 1.45 -13.49
C VAL A 29 3.54 2.38 -12.78
N ALA A 30 2.48 2.82 -13.47
CA ALA A 30 1.47 3.70 -12.90
C ALA A 30 0.79 3.06 -11.68
N VAL A 31 0.31 1.83 -11.81
CA VAL A 31 -0.34 1.09 -10.71
C VAL A 31 0.67 0.80 -9.59
N GLY A 32 1.90 0.42 -9.91
CA GLY A 32 2.95 0.18 -8.92
C GLY A 32 3.34 1.44 -8.13
N ASN A 33 3.25 2.62 -8.74
CA ASN A 33 3.47 3.89 -8.02
C ASN A 33 2.29 4.20 -7.09
N ALA A 34 1.05 4.02 -7.55
CA ALA A 34 -0.13 4.25 -6.73
C ALA A 34 -0.15 3.35 -5.48
N VAL A 35 0.17 2.06 -5.62
CA VAL A 35 0.24 1.11 -4.49
C VAL A 35 1.35 1.50 -3.50
N ARG A 36 2.49 1.99 -3.99
CA ARG A 36 3.58 2.47 -3.15
C ARG A 36 3.22 3.74 -2.37
N PHE A 37 2.56 4.71 -3.01
CA PHE A 37 2.07 5.90 -2.32
C PHE A 37 1.04 5.55 -1.26
N LEU A 38 0.06 4.70 -1.58
CA LEU A 38 -0.93 4.24 -0.62
C LEU A 38 -0.27 3.58 0.60
N ALA A 39 0.71 2.70 0.39
CA ALA A 39 1.40 2.03 1.47
C ALA A 39 2.19 3.00 2.36
N ALA A 40 2.85 3.99 1.75
CA ALA A 40 3.59 5.02 2.48
C ALA A 40 2.64 5.89 3.34
N ASP A 41 1.58 6.42 2.75
CA ASP A 41 0.61 7.29 3.44
C ASP A 41 -0.04 6.58 4.63
N LEU A 42 -0.43 5.32 4.43
CA LEU A 42 -1.03 4.50 5.48
C LEU A 42 -0.04 4.14 6.59
N THR A 43 1.23 3.89 6.24
CA THR A 43 2.28 3.65 7.24
C THR A 43 2.49 4.89 8.10
N SER A 44 2.63 6.06 7.48
CA SER A 44 2.77 7.33 8.22
C SER A 44 1.55 7.63 9.10
N ALA A 45 0.34 7.35 8.62
CA ALA A 45 -0.87 7.49 9.43
C ALA A 45 -0.87 6.55 10.65
N ALA A 46 -0.40 5.31 10.49
CA ALA A 46 -0.27 4.37 11.61
C ALA A 46 0.75 4.86 12.65
N GLU A 47 1.90 5.37 12.20
CA GLU A 47 2.94 5.93 13.06
C GLU A 47 2.44 7.15 13.85
N LEU A 48 1.69 8.04 13.20
CA LEU A 48 1.08 9.22 13.84
C LEU A 48 0.07 8.83 14.92
N VAL A 49 -0.79 7.84 14.63
CA VAL A 49 -1.76 7.33 15.61
C VAL A 49 -1.06 6.68 16.80
N ALA A 50 0.04 5.95 16.57
CA ALA A 50 0.81 5.34 17.64
C ALA A 50 1.45 6.40 18.56
N THR A 51 2.10 7.41 17.98
CA THR A 51 2.71 8.51 18.75
C THR A 51 1.67 9.34 19.52
N THR A 52 0.48 9.55 18.97
CA THR A 52 -0.60 10.29 19.66
C THR A 52 -1.21 9.49 20.83
N ARG A 53 -1.12 8.16 20.82
CA ARG A 53 -1.68 7.30 21.87
C ARG A 53 -0.76 7.15 23.08
N GLU A 54 0.53 7.42 22.92
CA GLU A 54 1.55 7.31 23.97
C GLU A 54 1.78 8.64 24.73
N GLY A 55 1.20 9.75 24.25
CA GLY A 55 1.30 11.09 24.87
C GLY A 55 0.05 11.56 25.57
#